data_AF-A0A7U9RYE5-F1
#
_entry.id   AF-A0A7U9RYE5-F1
#
_cell.length_a   1.000
_cell.length_b   1.000
_cell.length_c   1.000
_cell.angle_alpha   90.00
_cell.angle_beta   90.00
_cell.angle_gamma   90.00
#
_symmetry.space_group_name_H-M   'P 1'
#
loop_
_entity.id
_entity.type
_entity.pdbx_description
1 polymer ?
#
loop_
_entity_poly.entity_id
_entity_poly.type
_entity_poly.pdbx_seq_one_letter_code
_entity_poly.pdbx_strand_id
1 'polypeptide(L)' 'MKKISRLAKCFSLALLLLITTAPISYFNNAMIVSASDIQPHADDIRWRFKTENGKTYKRLYNYTKMQWVGDWILVG' A
#
# COMPACT_ATOMS: atom_id res chain seq x y z
N MET A 1 -14.56 54.46 44.12
CA MET A 1 -15.00 53.88 42.83
C MET A 1 -13.90 53.14 42.05
N LYS A 2 -12.60 53.50 42.15
CA LYS A 2 -11.50 52.83 41.40
C LYS A 2 -11.22 51.35 41.78
N LYS A 3 -11.61 50.90 42.98
CA LYS A 3 -11.41 49.51 43.44
C LYS A 3 -12.45 48.53 42.85
N ILE A 4 -13.71 48.97 42.77
CA ILE A 4 -14.82 48.20 42.17
C ILE A 4 -14.62 48.02 40.65
N SER A 5 -14.05 49.03 39.96
CA SER A 5 -13.73 48.93 38.53
C SER A 5 -12.53 48.03 38.20
N ARG A 6 -11.63 47.78 39.16
CA ARG A 6 -10.54 46.80 39.02
C ARG A 6 -11.06 45.37 39.25
N LEU A 7 -11.92 45.20 40.26
CA LEU A 7 -12.54 43.92 40.58
C LEU A 7 -13.46 43.41 39.45
N ALA A 8 -14.24 44.31 38.84
CA ALA A 8 -15.11 43.98 37.70
C ALA A 8 -14.33 43.51 36.46
N LYS A 9 -13.14 44.08 36.20
CA LYS A 9 -12.28 43.68 35.07
C LYS A 9 -11.62 42.31 35.28
N CYS A 10 -11.20 42.02 36.51
CA CYS A 10 -10.68 40.70 36.87
C CYS A 10 -11.76 39.63 36.75
N PHE A 11 -13.01 39.95 37.12
CA PHE A 11 -14.14 39.05 36.99
C PHE A 11 -14.50 38.78 35.51
N SER A 12 -14.50 39.80 34.66
CA SER A 12 -14.72 39.62 33.22
C SER A 12 -13.61 38.81 32.54
N LEU A 13 -12.36 38.94 33.00
CA LEU A 13 -11.23 38.17 32.44
C LEU A 13 -11.29 36.69 32.85
N ALA A 14 -11.72 36.40 34.08
CA ALA A 14 -11.88 35.03 34.56
C ALA A 14 -13.03 34.28 33.86
N LEU A 15 -14.12 34.98 33.49
CA LEU A 15 -15.27 34.38 32.82
C LEU A 15 -14.97 33.96 31.37
N LEU A 16 -14.08 34.68 30.68
CA LEU A 16 -13.65 34.37 29.30
C LEU A 16 -12.75 33.12 29.21
N LEU A 17 -12.04 32.79 30.30
CA LEU A 17 -11.13 31.63 30.36
C LEU A 17 -11.84 30.28 30.51
N LEU A 18 -13.11 30.27 30.92
CA LEU A 18 -13.87 29.03 31.14
C LEU A 18 -14.48 28.44 29.85
N ILE A 19 -14.48 29.18 28.74
CA ILE A 19 -15.21 28.82 27.51
C ILE A 19 -14.34 28.00 26.53
N THR A 20 -13.03 27.86 26.77
CA THR A 20 -12.08 27.38 25.74
C THR A 20 -11.70 25.90 25.85
N THR A 21 -12.31 25.11 26.73
CA THR A 21 -11.92 23.69 26.93
C THR A 21 -13.02 22.73 26.50
N ALA A 22 -13.34 22.71 25.21
CA ALA A 22 -14.04 21.56 24.63
C ALA A 22 -13.01 20.45 24.34
N PRO A 23 -13.24 19.19 24.76
CA PRO A 23 -12.36 18.09 24.40
C PRO A 23 -12.46 17.84 22.88
N ILE A 24 -11.35 18.00 22.18
CA ILE A 24 -11.25 17.65 20.77
C ILE A 24 -11.11 16.13 20.69
N SER A 25 -12.18 15.45 20.29
CA SER A 25 -12.13 14.02 19.96
C SER A 25 -11.42 13.86 18.62
N TYR A 26 -10.18 13.39 18.63
CA TYR A 26 -9.47 13.04 17.40
C TYR A 26 -9.98 11.70 16.87
N PHE A 27 -10.52 11.70 15.64
CA PHE A 27 -10.91 10.48 14.96
C PHE A 27 -9.66 9.82 14.36
N ASN A 28 -9.20 8.73 14.97
CA ASN A 28 -8.15 7.89 14.39
C ASN A 28 -8.75 7.10 13.23
N ASN A 29 -8.64 7.61 12.01
CA ASN A 29 -8.79 6.77 10.82
C ASN A 29 -7.60 5.79 10.80
N ALA A 30 -7.75 4.63 11.43
CA ALA A 30 -6.86 3.52 11.15
C ALA A 30 -7.00 3.24 9.65
N MET A 31 -5.96 3.56 8.88
CA MET A 31 -5.89 3.20 7.46
C MET A 31 -5.93 1.67 7.42
N ILE A 32 -7.08 1.11 7.11
CA ILE A 32 -7.22 -0.31 6.81
C ILE A 32 -6.43 -0.49 5.52
N VAL A 33 -5.19 -0.93 5.63
CA VAL A 33 -4.45 -1.51 4.52
C VAL A 33 -5.20 -2.79 4.22
N SER A 34 -6.17 -2.72 3.31
CA SER A 34 -6.78 -3.90 2.73
C SER A 34 -5.63 -4.78 2.26
N ALA A 35 -5.49 -5.97 2.82
CA ALA A 35 -4.62 -6.97 2.24
C ALA A 35 -5.13 -7.16 0.81
N SER A 36 -4.43 -6.59 -0.16
CA SER A 36 -4.70 -6.84 -1.56
C SER A 36 -4.66 -8.35 -1.73
N ASP A 37 -5.78 -8.94 -2.14
CA ASP A 37 -5.87 -10.39 -2.31
C ASP A 37 -4.75 -10.85 -3.24
N ILE A 38 -3.76 -11.56 -2.68
CA ILE A 38 -2.70 -12.20 -3.47
C ILE A 38 -3.38 -13.37 -4.18
N GLN A 39 -3.77 -13.14 -5.44
CA GLN A 39 -4.37 -14.18 -6.26
C GLN A 39 -3.25 -15.02 -6.89
N PRO A 40 -3.21 -16.34 -6.66
CA PRO A 40 -2.25 -17.19 -7.34
C PRO A 40 -2.56 -17.24 -8.84
N HIS A 41 -1.62 -16.77 -9.66
CA HIS A 41 -1.66 -16.93 -11.11
C HIS A 41 -0.83 -18.14 -11.52
N ALA A 42 -1.30 -18.86 -12.54
CA ALA A 42 -0.49 -19.91 -13.16
C ALA A 42 0.72 -19.27 -13.87
N ASP A 43 1.84 -19.99 -13.91
CA ASP A 43 3.01 -19.57 -14.67
C ASP A 43 2.70 -19.56 -16.19
N ASP A 44 3.15 -18.53 -16.91
CA ASP A 44 3.08 -18.51 -18.38
C ASP A 44 4.24 -19.35 -18.94
N ILE A 45 3.94 -20.56 -19.37
CA ILE A 45 4.92 -21.52 -19.91
C ILE A 45 4.57 -21.83 -21.37
N ARG A 46 5.51 -21.58 -22.29
CA ARG A 46 5.31 -21.85 -23.73
C ARG A 46 6.53 -22.49 -24.37
N TRP A 47 6.31 -23.16 -25.50
CA TRP A 47 7.37 -23.72 -26.32
C TRP A 47 8.17 -22.62 -27.02
N ARG A 48 9.50 -22.78 -27.00
CA ARG A 48 10.43 -22.06 -27.89
C ARG A 48 11.10 -23.05 -28.81
N PHE A 49 11.36 -22.60 -30.03
CA PHE A 49 12.01 -23.39 -31.06
C PHE A 49 13.37 -22.79 -31.37
N LYS A 50 14.32 -23.66 -31.71
CA LYS A 50 15.61 -23.27 -32.26
C LYS A 50 16.02 -24.27 -33.34
N THR A 51 16.75 -23.81 -34.35
CA THR A 51 17.30 -24.67 -35.40
C THR A 51 18.82 -24.57 -35.38
N GLU A 52 19.49 -25.70 -35.22
CA GLU A 52 20.94 -25.83 -35.15
C GLU A 52 21.38 -27.03 -36.00
N ASN A 53 22.33 -26.84 -36.92
CA ASN A 53 22.83 -27.88 -37.81
C ASN A 53 21.74 -28.63 -38.61
N GLY A 54 20.74 -27.89 -39.09
CA GLY A 54 19.60 -28.44 -39.82
C GLY A 54 18.59 -29.20 -38.94
N LYS A 55 18.84 -29.32 -37.63
CA LYS A 55 17.95 -29.95 -36.67
C LYS A 55 17.17 -28.89 -35.89
N THR A 56 15.87 -29.07 -35.76
CA THR A 56 14.96 -28.23 -34.99
C THR A 56 14.69 -28.86 -33.63
N TYR A 57 14.85 -28.05 -32.59
CA TYR A 57 14.59 -28.43 -31.21
C TYR A 57 13.50 -27.54 -30.63
N LYS A 58 12.74 -28.08 -29.68
CA LYS A 58 11.84 -27.31 -28.82
C LYS A 58 12.14 -27.51 -27.35
N ARG A 59 11.95 -26.46 -26.55
CA ARG A 59 12.06 -26.49 -25.08
C ARG A 59 11.02 -25.56 -24.48
N LEU A 60 10.52 -25.89 -23.30
CA LEU A 60 9.61 -25.03 -22.57
C LEU A 60 10.38 -23.86 -21.94
N TYR A 61 9.81 -22.67 -22.03
CA TYR A 61 10.31 -21.48 -21.35
C TYR A 61 9.21 -20.91 -20.46
N ASN A 62 9.54 -20.70 -19.19
CA ASN A 62 8.66 -20.07 -18.22
C ASN A 62 8.92 -18.56 -18.23
N TYR A 63 7.96 -17.79 -18.72
CA TYR A 63 8.06 -16.33 -18.84
C TYR A 63 7.84 -15.63 -17.50
N THR A 64 7.05 -16.21 -16.60
CA THR A 64 6.86 -15.69 -15.24
C THR A 64 8.17 -15.71 -14.46
N LYS A 65 8.96 -16.77 -14.60
CA LYS A 65 10.22 -16.99 -13.88
C LYS A 65 11.48 -16.73 -14.72
N MET A 66 11.32 -16.36 -15.99
CA MET A 66 12.39 -16.10 -16.95
C MET A 66 13.44 -17.23 -17.01
N GLN A 67 12.99 -18.48 -17.09
CA GLN A 67 13.88 -19.65 -17.08
C GLN A 67 13.43 -20.76 -18.02
N TRP A 68 14.41 -21.53 -18.48
CA TRP A 68 14.16 -22.74 -19.26
C TRP A 68 13.66 -23.88 -18.37
N VAL A 69 12.72 -24.67 -18.87
CA VAL A 69 12.12 -25.81 -18.17
C VAL A 69 12.45 -27.10 -18.93
N GLY A 70 13.02 -28.09 -18.23
CA GLY A 70 13.43 -29.38 -18.79
C GLY A 70 14.57 -29.25 -19.80
N ASP A 71 14.75 -30.24 -20.68
CA ASP A 71 15.79 -30.24 -21.72
C ASP A 71 15.23 -29.90 -23.12
N TRP A 72 16.13 -29.66 -24.08
CA TRP A 72 15.77 -29.50 -25.48
C TRP A 72 15.36 -30.84 -26.10
N ILE A 73 14.21 -30.85 -26.79
CA ILE A 73 13.66 -32.02 -27.45
C ILE A 73 13.79 -31.85 -28.97
N LEU A 74 14.44 -32.80 -29.63
CA LEU A 74 14.55 -32.85 -31.09
C LEU A 74 13.17 -33.09 -31.72
N VAL A 75 12.79 -32.29 -32.71
CA VAL A 75 11.47 -32.38 -33.38
C VAL A 75 11.55 -32.40 -34.92
N GLY A 76 12.71 -32.12 -35.51
CA GLY A 76 12.91 -32.13 -36.95
C GLY A 76 14.36 -31.92 -37.32
#